data_AF-A0A944TXA0-F1
#
_entry.id   AF-A0A944TXA0-F1
#
_cell.length_a   1.000
_cell.length_b   1.000
_cell.length_c   1.000
_cell.angle_alpha   90.00
_cell.angle_beta   90.00
_cell.angle_gamma   90.00
#
_symmetry.space_group_name_H-M   'P 1'
#
loop_
_entity.id
_entity.type
_entity.pdbx_description
1 polymer ?
#
loop_
_entity_poly.entity_id
_entity_poly.type
_entity_poly.pdbx_seq_one_letter_code
_entity_poly.pdbx_strand_id
1 'polypeptide(L)'
;MDSLIYAMPAMGIVALLYVAWKSAWVSKQEVGTEKMVKIADNIAVGAMSFLKAEYKVLAIFVVAVAILLAFKGANEANSSPLV
;
A
#
# COMPACT_ATOMS: atom_id res chain seq x y z
N MET A 1 0.38 12.98 -26.70
CA MET A 1 -0.39 12.94 -25.44
C MET A 1 -0.78 11.52 -25.09
N ASP A 2 -1.22 10.72 -26.07
CA ASP A 2 -1.66 9.33 -25.85
C ASP A 2 -0.57 8.40 -25.31
N SER A 3 0.68 8.58 -25.73
CA SER A 3 1.83 7.83 -25.21
C SER A 3 2.08 8.07 -23.72
N LEU A 4 1.76 9.25 -23.18
CA LEU A 4 1.89 9.55 -21.75
C LEU A 4 0.81 8.83 -20.93
N ILE A 5 -0.42 8.76 -21.46
CA ILE A 5 -1.55 8.08 -20.80
C ILE A 5 -1.24 6.59 -20.58
N TYR A 6 -0.60 5.92 -21.54
CA TYR A 6 -0.17 4.54 -21.39
C TYR A 6 1.16 4.38 -20.63
N ALA A 7 2.05 5.36 -20.71
CA ALA A 7 3.33 5.32 -20.00
C ALA A 7 3.15 5.40 -18.46
N MET A 8 2.18 6.16 -17.95
CA MET A 8 1.94 6.27 -16.50
C MET A 8 1.64 4.93 -15.81
N PRO A 9 0.64 4.13 -16.23
CA PRO A 9 0.40 2.83 -15.63
C PRO A 9 1.54 1.84 -15.90
N ALA A 10 2.18 1.91 -17.09
CA ALA A 10 3.34 1.08 -17.39
C ALA A 10 4.50 1.32 -16.41
N MET A 11 4.78 2.58 -16.06
CA MET A 11 5.77 2.94 -15.05
C MET A 11 5.42 2.41 -13.66
N GLY A 12 4.12 2.41 -13.29
CA GLY A 12 3.64 1.77 -12.06
C GLY A 12 3.94 0.27 -12.02
N ILE A 13 3.70 -0.43 -13.13
CA ILE A 13 4.02 -1.86 -13.26
C ILE A 13 5.53 -2.09 -13.14
N VAL A 14 6.34 -1.28 -13.82
CA VAL A 14 7.81 -1.36 -13.74
C VAL A 14 8.29 -1.15 -12.29
N ALA A 15 7.70 -0.20 -11.55
CA ALA A 15 8.03 0.03 -10.15
C ALA A 15 7.66 -1.19 -9.28
N LEU A 16 6.50 -1.80 -9.49
CA LEU A 16 6.10 -3.02 -8.78
C LEU A 16 7.02 -4.21 -9.09
N LEU A 17 7.41 -4.39 -10.36
CA LEU A 17 8.38 -5.41 -10.76
C LEU A 17 9.74 -5.20 -10.10
N TYR A 18 10.20 -3.95 -10.04
CA TYR A 18 11.44 -3.60 -9.37
C TYR A 18 11.38 -3.92 -7.86
N VAL A 19 10.30 -3.52 -7.18
CA VAL A 19 10.12 -3.80 -5.74
C VAL A 19 10.03 -5.30 -5.48
N ALA A 20 9.32 -6.05 -6.31
CA ALA A 20 9.23 -7.50 -6.19
C ALA A 20 10.61 -8.18 -6.35
N TRP A 21 11.39 -7.77 -7.36
CA TRP A 21 12.75 -8.28 -7.55
C TRP A 21 13.67 -7.92 -6.39
N LYS A 22 13.65 -6.66 -5.94
CA LYS A 22 14.48 -6.20 -4.82
C LYS A 22 14.10 -6.90 -3.52
N SER A 23 12.80 -7.07 -3.24
CA SER A 23 12.32 -7.80 -2.07
C SER A 23 12.82 -9.25 -2.10
N ALA A 24 12.67 -9.94 -3.22
CA ALA A 24 13.16 -11.32 -3.38
C ALA A 24 14.70 -11.42 -3.22
N TRP A 25 15.45 -10.41 -3.65
CA TRP A 25 16.90 -10.34 -3.44
C TRP A 25 17.26 -10.09 -1.98
N VAL A 26 16.54 -9.20 -1.28
CA VAL A 26 16.76 -8.92 0.15
C VAL A 26 16.43 -10.14 1.01
N SER A 27 15.35 -10.87 0.70
CA SER A 27 14.96 -12.07 1.45
C SER A 27 15.98 -13.22 1.37
N LYS A 28 16.90 -13.17 0.40
CA LYS A 28 18.00 -14.14 0.26
C LYS A 28 19.27 -13.73 0.98
N GLN A 29 19.31 -12.53 1.57
CA GLN A 29 20.48 -12.08 2.33
C GLN A 29 20.58 -12.82 3.66
N GLU A 30 21.80 -13.07 4.11
CA GLU A 30 22.02 -13.77 5.38
C GLU A 30 21.54 -12.94 6.57
N VAL A 31 20.75 -13.56 7.44
CA VAL A 31 20.07 -12.91 8.59
C VAL A 31 21.00 -12.85 9.82
N GLY A 32 22.25 -13.35 9.70
CA GLY A 32 23.25 -13.34 10.75
C GLY A 32 23.13 -14.54 11.71
N THR A 33 23.08 -14.26 13.01
CA THR A 33 23.07 -15.31 14.05
C THR A 33 21.67 -15.78 14.42
N GLU A 34 21.53 -16.97 15.02
CA GLU A 34 20.22 -17.47 15.51
C GLU A 34 19.53 -16.50 16.48
N LYS A 35 20.32 -15.78 17.31
CA LYS A 35 19.78 -14.76 18.22
C LYS A 35 19.20 -13.59 17.42
N MET A 36 19.84 -13.17 16.34
CA MET A 36 19.35 -12.09 15.46
C MET A 36 18.05 -12.49 14.75
N VAL A 37 17.96 -13.72 14.22
CA VAL A 37 16.73 -14.26 13.60
C VAL A 37 15.56 -14.19 14.57
N LYS A 38 15.72 -14.71 15.79
CA LYS A 38 14.66 -14.68 16.82
C LYS A 38 14.22 -13.26 17.18
N ILE A 39 15.14 -12.30 17.24
CA ILE A 39 14.80 -10.89 17.51
C ILE A 39 14.01 -10.31 16.32
N ALA A 40 14.47 -10.54 15.09
CA ALA A 40 13.81 -10.04 13.88
C ALA A 40 12.38 -10.58 13.74
N ASP A 41 12.17 -11.87 14.01
CA ASP A 41 10.84 -12.48 13.97
C ASP A 41 9.89 -11.87 15.00
N ASN A 42 10.34 -11.67 16.23
CA ASN A 42 9.53 -11.03 17.27
C ASN A 42 9.18 -9.58 16.91
N ILE A 43 10.11 -8.83 16.30
CA ILE A 43 9.87 -7.47 15.80
C ILE A 43 8.83 -7.50 14.68
N ALA A 44 8.96 -8.42 13.71
CA ALA A 44 8.03 -8.54 12.59
C ALA A 44 6.61 -8.89 13.06
N VAL A 45 6.47 -9.82 14.00
CA VAL A 45 5.17 -10.18 14.61
C VAL A 45 4.56 -8.98 15.34
N GLY A 46 5.37 -8.24 16.11
CA GLY A 46 4.93 -7.03 16.80
C GLY A 46 4.45 -5.95 15.84
N ALA A 47 5.22 -5.67 14.78
CA ALA A 47 4.89 -4.69 13.76
C ALA A 47 3.60 -5.05 13.00
N MET A 48 3.43 -6.31 12.62
CA MET A 48 2.20 -6.77 11.94
C MET A 48 0.96 -6.68 12.85
N SER A 49 1.13 -6.95 14.14
CA SER A 49 0.05 -6.81 15.12
C SER A 49 -0.38 -5.34 15.30
N PHE A 50 0.60 -4.43 15.35
CA PHE A 50 0.35 -2.99 15.38
C PHE A 50 -0.36 -2.49 14.12
N LEU A 51 0.17 -2.81 12.93
CA LEU A 51 -0.43 -2.40 11.65
C LEU A 51 -1.86 -2.92 11.51
N LYS A 52 -2.13 -4.16 11.93
CA LYS A 52 -3.49 -4.71 11.90
C LYS A 52 -4.45 -3.95 12.81
N ALA A 53 -4.00 -3.57 14.01
CA ALA A 53 -4.82 -2.78 14.94
C ALA A 53 -5.09 -1.37 14.37
N GLU A 54 -4.08 -0.73 13.79
CA GLU A 54 -4.20 0.57 13.15
C GLU A 54 -5.15 0.52 11.95
N TYR A 55 -4.97 -0.45 11.05
CA TYR A 55 -5.76 -0.57 9.83
C TYR A 55 -7.23 -0.88 10.13
N LYS A 56 -7.51 -1.60 11.22
CA LYS A 56 -8.89 -1.86 11.65
C LYS A 56 -9.63 -0.57 11.98
N VAL A 57 -8.98 0.37 12.66
CA VAL A 57 -9.59 1.67 13.02
C VAL A 57 -9.58 2.61 11.81
N LEU A 58 -8.47 2.67 11.07
CA LEU A 58 -8.33 3.52 9.89
C LEU A 58 -9.35 3.17 8.80
N ALA A 59 -9.64 1.88 8.59
CA ALA A 59 -10.62 1.45 7.60
C ALA A 59 -12.02 2.03 7.85
N ILE A 60 -12.46 2.13 9.11
CA ILE A 60 -13.75 2.73 9.45
C ILE A 60 -13.78 4.20 9.03
N PHE A 61 -12.70 4.94 9.32
CA PHE A 61 -12.57 6.34 8.92
C PHE A 61 -12.57 6.50 7.40
N VAL A 62 -11.77 5.70 6.68
CA VAL A 62 -11.69 5.74 5.21
C VAL A 62 -13.05 5.44 4.58
N VAL A 63 -13.76 4.42 5.04
CA VAL A 63 -15.10 4.08 4.54
C VAL A 63 -16.10 5.19 4.81
N ALA A 64 -16.11 5.78 6.01
CA ALA A 64 -16.99 6.88 6.34
C ALA A 64 -16.73 8.11 5.44
N VAL A 65 -15.46 8.50 5.25
CA VAL A 65 -15.07 9.60 4.37
C VAL A 65 -15.43 9.30 2.91
N ALA A 66 -15.21 8.08 2.44
CA ALA A 66 -15.58 7.67 1.08
C ALA A 66 -17.09 7.81 0.84
N ILE A 67 -17.92 7.40 1.80
CA ILE A 67 -19.39 7.57 1.73
C ILE A 67 -19.77 9.05 1.70
N LEU A 68 -19.18 9.88 2.58
CA LEU A 68 -19.46 11.31 2.61
C LEU A 68 -19.04 12.03 1.33
N LEU A 69 -17.87 11.68 0.78
CA LEU A 69 -17.38 12.22 -0.48
C LEU A 69 -18.24 11.77 -1.67
N ALA A 70 -18.66 10.50 -1.70
CA ALA A 70 -19.57 9.99 -2.72
C ALA A 70 -20.92 10.72 -2.68
N PHE A 71 -21.49 10.92 -1.48
CA PHE A 71 -22.71 11.70 -1.31
C PHE A 71 -22.54 13.14 -1.75
N LYS A 72 -21.47 13.82 -1.32
CA LYS A 72 -21.18 15.20 -1.73
C LYS A 72 -21.02 15.30 -3.25
N GLY A 73 -20.23 14.42 -3.85
CA GLY A 73 -20.00 14.38 -5.29
C GLY A 73 -21.29 14.20 -6.07
N ALA A 74 -22.15 13.26 -5.67
CA ALA A 74 -23.42 13.00 -6.34
C ALA A 74 -24.40 14.21 -6.34
N ASN A 75 -24.23 15.17 -5.44
CA ASN A 75 -25.07 16.36 -5.34
C ASN A 75 -24.45 17.61 -5.97
N GLU A 76 -23.23 17.50 -6.53
CA GLU A 76 -22.54 18.62 -7.17
C GLU A 76 -22.63 18.54 -8.69
N ALA A 77 -23.06 19.64 -9.32
CA ALA A 77 -23.29 19.72 -10.76
C ALA A 77 -22.01 19.59 -11.60
N ASN A 78 -20.84 19.93 -11.00
CA ASN A 78 -19.53 19.82 -11.64
C ASN A 78 -18.74 18.59 -11.16
N SER A 79 -19.38 17.61 -10.51
CA SER A 79 -18.70 16.38 -10.14
C SER A 79 -18.42 15.54 -11.39
N SER A 80 -17.24 14.93 -11.45
CA SER A 80 -16.93 13.93 -12.48
C SER A 80 -16.36 12.67 -11.81
N PRO A 81 -16.81 11.46 -12.20
CA PRO A 81 -16.28 10.21 -11.64
C PRO A 81 -14.81 9.94 -11.98
N LEU A 82 -14.24 10.65 -12.97
CA LEU A 82 -12.89 10.43 -13.49
C LEU A 82 -11.93 11.57 -13.13
N VAL A 83 -12.45 12.72 -12.67
CA VAL A 83 -11.73 13.93 -12.27
C VAL A 83 -12.61 14.73 -11.32
#